data_AF-A0A093CSC8-F1
#
_entry.id   AF-A0A093CSC8-F1
#
_cell.length_a   1.000
_cell.length_b   1.000
_cell.length_c   1.000
_cell.angle_alpha   90.00
_cell.angle_beta   90.00
_cell.angle_gamma   90.00
#
_symmetry.space_group_name_H-M   'P 1'
#
loop_
_entity.id
_entity.type
_entity.pdbx_description
1 polymer ?
#
loop_
_entity_poly.entity_id
_entity_poly.type
_entity_poly.pdbx_seq_one_letter_code
_entity_poly.pdbx_strand_id
1 'polypeptide(L)' 'DEQAFLVALYKYMKERKTPIERIPYLGFKQINLWTMFQAAQKLGGYETVS' A
#
# COMPACT_ATOMS: atom_id res chain seq x y z
N ASP A 1 8.87 6.05 -10.11
CA ASP A 1 7.76 5.08 -9.99
C ASP A 1 7.10 5.05 -8.62
N GLU A 2 7.85 4.78 -7.55
CA GLU A 2 7.31 4.72 -6.18
C GLU A 2 6.55 5.98 -5.72
N GLN A 3 7.12 7.18 -5.93
CA GLN A 3 6.47 8.43 -5.53
C GLN A 3 5.15 8.68 -6.29
N ALA A 4 5.10 8.34 -7.58
CA ALA A 4 3.88 8.46 -8.38
C ALA A 4 2.79 7.50 -7.90
N PHE A 5 3.17 6.26 -7.56
CA PHE A 5 2.26 5.28 -6.96
C PHE A 5 1.70 5.79 -5.62
N LEU A 6 2.56 6.31 -4.73
CA LEU A 6 2.11 6.82 -3.44
C LEU A 6 1.12 7.98 -3.60
N VAL A 7 1.40 8.94 -4.49
CA VAL A 7 0.47 10.05 -4.79
C VAL A 7 -0.88 9.53 -5.30
N ALA A 8 -0.88 8.57 -6.23
CA ALA A 8 -2.11 7.96 -6.74
C ALA A 8 -2.88 7.21 -5.64
N LEU A 9 -2.18 6.47 -4.77
CA LEU A 9 -2.76 5.74 -3.65
C LEU A 9 -3.42 6.69 -2.63
N TYR A 10 -2.72 7.76 -2.24
CA TYR A 10 -3.27 8.77 -1.33
C TYR A 10 -4.51 9.44 -1.91
N LYS A 11 -4.51 9.77 -3.21
CA LYS A 11 -5.68 10.34 -3.90
C LYS A 11 -6.86 9.37 -3.87
N TYR A 12 -6.63 8.11 -4.26
CA TYR A 12 -7.65 7.07 -4.29
C TYR A 12 -8.27 6.82 -2.91
N MET A 13 -7.47 6.77 -1.85
CA MET A 13 -7.96 6.55 -0.49
C MET A 13 -8.72 7.76 0.07
N LYS A 14 -8.32 8.97 -0.32
CA LYS A 14 -9.08 10.19 -0.02
C LYS A 14 -10.45 10.19 -0.70
N GLU A 15 -10.53 9.77 -1.97
CA GLU A 15 -11.79 9.65 -2.72
C GLU A 15 -12.74 8.61 -2.10
N ARG A 16 -12.19 7.51 -1.55
CA ARG A 16 -12.95 6.46 -0.87
C ARG A 16 -13.31 6.76 0.59
N LYS A 17 -13.02 7.97 1.08
CA LYS A 17 -13.25 8.40 2.47
C LYS A 17 -12.51 7.53 3.51
N THR A 18 -11.41 6.90 3.13
CA THR A 18 -10.56 6.09 4.01
C THR A 18 -9.10 6.57 3.92
N PRO A 19 -8.80 7.86 4.20
CA PRO A 19 -7.44 8.39 4.02
C PRO A 19 -6.41 7.68 4.90
N ILE A 20 -5.23 7.37 4.34
CA ILE A 20 -4.08 6.93 5.12
C ILE A 20 -3.50 8.17 5.80
N GLU A 21 -3.87 8.41 7.06
CA GLU A 21 -3.32 9.51 7.85
C GLU A 21 -1.88 9.22 8.32
N ARG A 22 -1.54 7.95 8.51
CA ARG A 22 -0.21 7.48 8.92
C ARG A 22 0.14 6.18 8.21
N ILE A 23 1.39 6.05 7.77
CA ILE A 23 1.88 4.80 7.19
C ILE A 23 1.81 3.72 8.29
N PRO A 24 1.15 2.57 8.03
CA PRO A 24 1.06 1.51 9.00
C PRO A 24 2.46 0.94 9.29
N TYR A 25 2.69 0.62 10.56
CA TYR A 25 3.92 -0.05 11.02
C TYR A 25 3.69 -1.56 11.01
N LEU A 26 4.66 -2.34 10.50
CA LEU A 26 4.68 -3.80 10.69
C LEU A 26 5.63 -4.08 11.85
N GLY A 27 5.06 -4.18 13.05
CA GLY A 27 5.86 -4.22 14.27
C GLY A 27 6.62 -2.92 14.47
N PHE A 28 7.96 -2.99 14.46
CA PHE A 28 8.86 -1.87 14.74
C PHE A 28 9.35 -1.13 13.48
N LYS A 29 9.03 -1.63 12.28
CA LYS A 29 9.54 -1.09 11.01
C LYS A 29 8.42 -0.39 10.25
N GLN A 30 8.70 0.82 9.76
CA GLN A 30 7.82 1.48 8.79
C GLN A 30 7.72 0.60 7.55
N ILE A 31 6.49 0.28 7.16
CA ILE A 31 6.24 -0.50 5.97
C ILE A 31 6.39 0.42 4.76
N ASN A 32 7.15 -0.03 3.77
CA ASN A 32 7.09 0.57 2.46
C ASN A 32 5.89 -0.04 1.70
N LEU A 33 4.84 0.77 1.52
CA LEU A 33 3.60 0.38 0.83
C LEU A 33 3.86 -0.06 -0.61
N TRP A 34 4.86 0.52 -1.28
CA TRP A 34 5.24 0.12 -2.63
C TRP A 34 5.82 -1.29 -2.66
N THR A 35 6.74 -1.60 -1.73
CA THR A 35 7.31 -2.95 -1.63
C THR A 35 6.25 -3.98 -1.27
N MET A 36 5.30 -3.64 -0.39
CA MET A 36 4.16 -4.52 -0.09
C MET A 36 3.24 -4.74 -1.29
N PHE A 37 2.91 -3.66 -2.02
CA PHE A 37 2.08 -3.76 -3.22
C PHE A 37 2.74 -4.66 -4.29
N GLN A 38 4.04 -4.47 -4.53
CA GLN A 38 4.79 -5.31 -5.46
C GLN A 38 4.91 -6.76 -4.98
N ALA A 39 5.13 -6.99 -3.68
CA ALA A 39 5.18 -8.33 -3.11
C ALA A 39 3.82 -9.03 -3.25
N ALA A 40 2.72 -8.35 -2.92
CA ALA A 40 1.37 -8.89 -3.09
C ALA A 40 1.06 -9.19 -4.56
N GLN A 41 1.43 -8.30 -5.48
CA GLN A 41 1.25 -8.54 -6.92
C GLN A 41 2.07 -9.74 -7.41
N LYS A 42 3.30 -9.91 -6.92
CA LYS A 42 4.20 -11.02 -7.28
C LYS A 42 3.76 -12.36 -6.68
N LEU A 43 3.13 -12.35 -5.52
CA LEU A 43 2.60 -13.54 -4.85
C LEU A 43 1.25 -14.02 -5.44
N GLY A 44 0.75 -13.38 -6.50
CA GLY A 44 -0.49 -13.76 -7.18
C GLY A 44 -1.72 -12.89 -6.85
N GLY A 45 -1.52 -11.78 -6.14
CA GLY A 45 -2.60 -10.94 -5.65
C GLY A 45 -3.23 -11.47 -4.36
N TYR A 46 -4.26 -10.78 -3.87
CA TYR A 46 -4.97 -11.11 -2.63
C TYR A 46 -5.57 -12.54 -2.65
N GLU A 47 -5.84 -13.10 -3.82
CA GLU A 47 -6.49 -14.41 -3.98
C GLU A 47 -5.59 -15.61 -3.69
N THR A 48 -4.27 -15.46 -3.64
CA THR A 48 -3.34 -16.59 -3.35
C THR A 48 -2.87 -16.63 -1.89
N VAL A 49 -3.19 -15.59 -1.10
CA VAL A 49 -2.77 -15.45 0.33
C VAL A 49 -3.98 -15.58 1.27
N SER A 50 -5.07 -16.21 0.83
CA SER A 50 -6.22 -16.60 1.66
C SER A 50 -6.03 -17.97 2.30
#